data_AF-A0A929IEX2-F1
#
_entry.id   AF-A0A929IEX2-F1
#
_cell.length_a   1.000
_cell.length_b   1.000
_cell.length_c   1.000
_cell.angle_alpha   90.00
_cell.angle_beta   90.00
_cell.angle_gamma   90.00
#
_symmetry.space_group_name_H-M   'P 1'
#
loop_
_entity.id
_entity.type
_entity.pdbx_description
1 polymer ?
#
loop_
_entity_poly.entity_id
_entity_poly.type
_entity_poly.pdbx_seq_one_letter_code
_entity_poly.pdbx_strand_id
1 'polypeptide(L)'
;GIEGSKTMKWALVPEREGLYEIPPLTVSFFDTKNHQYRVIKTSPLAISVLPGEEKQVRASAAPGRGNAVEGSSKQAVKELGRDILPVHTSINDLGTGFLVRPGGLFFWVATLAPVLVYALAFCRIRFRRKSVSMLAETRAKKAARTFVKKCRHGEPLSSHLAAAISEYLNERFGLTLGSLTPDEAVAILRSRGVSLDTAHRFRAVLRKLEDAVYTGKGHESCDIGEDIARLIKQIEKEIR
;
A
#
# COMPACT_ATOMS: atom_id res chain seq x y z
N GLY A 1 -19.08 46.68 8.70
CA GLY A 1 -19.79 45.41 8.97
C GLY A 1 -20.84 45.23 7.91
N ILE A 2 -21.22 44.00 7.62
CA ILE A 2 -22.33 43.71 6.69
C ILE A 2 -23.60 43.68 7.55
N GLU A 3 -24.53 44.60 7.32
CA GLU A 3 -25.84 44.61 7.97
C GLU A 3 -26.88 44.08 6.98
N GLY A 4 -27.82 43.27 7.46
CA GLY A 4 -28.86 42.68 6.63
C GLY A 4 -30.10 42.35 7.44
N SER A 5 -31.25 42.37 6.79
CA SER A 5 -32.54 42.02 7.38
C SER A 5 -33.21 40.93 6.53
N LYS A 6 -33.84 39.96 7.21
CA LYS A 6 -34.61 38.88 6.58
C LYS A 6 -36.00 38.85 7.17
N THR A 7 -37.01 39.12 6.34
CA THR A 7 -38.42 39.00 6.73
C THR A 7 -38.98 37.69 6.20
N MET A 8 -39.60 36.90 7.09
CA MET A 8 -40.28 35.67 6.75
C MET A 8 -41.78 35.86 7.00
N LYS A 9 -42.62 35.41 6.06
CA LYS A 9 -44.08 35.54 6.13
C LYS A 9 -44.70 34.16 6.02
N TRP A 10 -45.68 33.87 6.88
CA TRP A 10 -46.43 32.62 6.87
C TRP A 10 -47.93 32.93 6.94
N ALA A 11 -48.73 32.15 6.22
CA ALA A 11 -50.18 32.16 6.34
C ALA A 11 -50.58 31.08 7.34
N LEU A 12 -51.34 31.47 8.37
CA LEU A 12 -51.88 30.55 9.37
C LEU A 12 -53.36 30.36 9.09
N VAL A 13 -53.79 29.12 8.88
CA VAL A 13 -55.20 28.76 8.68
C VAL A 13 -55.61 27.82 9.81
N PRO A 14 -56.39 28.29 10.79
CA PRO A 14 -56.84 27.44 11.88
C PRO A 14 -57.97 26.51 11.41
N GLU A 15 -57.88 25.23 11.75
CA GLU A 15 -58.89 24.23 11.37
C GLU A 15 -60.03 24.12 12.39
N ARG A 16 -59.80 24.55 13.63
CA ARG A 16 -60.77 24.48 14.74
C ARG A 16 -60.74 25.77 15.56
N GLU A 17 -61.85 26.04 16.22
CA GLU A 17 -61.95 27.12 17.21
C GLU A 17 -61.14 26.79 18.48
N GLY A 18 -60.66 27.83 19.14
CA GLY A 18 -59.90 27.68 20.38
C GLY A 18 -58.79 28.72 20.54
N LEU A 19 -58.12 28.66 21.68
CA LEU A 19 -56.95 29.48 21.99
C LEU A 19 -55.69 28.72 21.60
N TYR A 20 -54.89 29.29 20.70
CA TYR A 20 -53.62 28.74 20.25
C TYR A 20 -52.47 29.63 20.70
N GLU A 21 -51.37 29.02 21.16
CA GLU A 21 -50.14 29.73 21.51
C GLU A 21 -49.05 29.39 20.51
N ILE A 22 -48.51 30.41 19.85
CA ILE A 22 -47.32 30.29 19.01
C ILE A 22 -46.09 30.39 19.92
N PRO A 23 -45.24 29.35 19.96
CA PRO A 23 -44.08 29.34 20.84
C PRO A 23 -43.03 30.38 20.41
N PRO A 24 -42.22 30.88 21.37
CA PRO A 24 -41.05 31.71 21.09
C PRO A 24 -40.14 31.14 20.01
N LEU A 25 -39.81 31.96 19.00
CA LEU A 25 -38.74 31.65 18.07
C LEU A 25 -37.41 31.95 18.74
N THR A 26 -36.45 31.04 18.59
CA THR A 26 -35.11 31.17 19.19
C THR A 26 -34.05 31.23 18.11
N VAL A 27 -33.11 32.17 18.25
CA VAL A 27 -31.96 32.29 17.35
C VAL A 27 -30.69 32.31 18.19
N SER A 28 -29.79 31.38 17.88
CA SER A 28 -28.46 31.28 18.49
C SER A 28 -27.44 31.97 17.59
N PHE A 29 -26.62 32.85 18.17
CA PHE A 29 -25.53 33.53 17.46
C PHE A 29 -24.27 33.62 18.34
N PHE A 30 -23.12 33.78 17.69
CA PHE A 30 -21.85 33.98 18.39
C PHE A 30 -21.64 35.47 18.70
N ASP A 31 -21.57 35.81 19.98
CA ASP A 31 -21.25 37.17 20.42
C ASP A 31 -19.74 37.38 20.38
N THR A 32 -19.27 38.15 19.40
CA THR A 32 -17.85 38.43 19.19
C THR A 32 -17.22 39.28 20.29
N LYS A 33 -18.00 40.05 21.07
CA LYS A 33 -17.48 40.87 22.18
C LYS A 33 -17.21 40.04 23.42
N ASN A 34 -18.08 39.08 23.70
CA ASN A 34 -18.03 38.25 24.89
C ASN A 34 -17.48 36.83 24.63
N HIS A 35 -17.06 36.55 23.39
CA HIS A 35 -16.52 35.26 22.92
C HIS A 35 -17.36 34.03 23.29
N GLN A 36 -18.68 34.20 23.34
CA GLN A 36 -19.62 33.16 23.77
C GLN A 36 -20.86 33.12 22.87
N TYR A 37 -21.46 31.95 22.75
CA TYR A 37 -22.75 31.79 22.08
C TYR A 37 -23.87 32.36 22.96
N ARG A 38 -24.78 33.13 22.34
CA ARG A 38 -25.97 33.69 22.99
C ARG A 38 -27.23 33.29 22.22
N VAL A 39 -28.33 33.18 22.95
CA VAL A 39 -29.65 32.83 22.40
C VAL A 39 -30.62 33.96 22.69
N ILE A 40 -31.24 34.50 21.64
CA ILE A 40 -32.35 35.45 21.76
C ILE A 40 -33.66 34.75 21.48
N LYS A 41 -34.73 35.18 22.16
CA LYS A 41 -36.06 34.59 22.05
C LYS A 41 -37.10 35.68 21.80
N THR A 42 -38.09 35.41 20.96
CA THR A 42 -39.26 36.28 20.81
C THR A 42 -40.28 36.01 21.91
N SER A 43 -41.21 36.93 22.16
CA SER A 43 -42.33 36.65 23.06
C SER A 43 -43.30 35.63 22.43
N PRO A 44 -43.96 34.77 23.24
CA PRO A 44 -45.05 33.94 22.77
C PRO A 44 -46.21 34.80 22.24
N LEU A 45 -46.94 34.30 21.24
CA LEU A 45 -48.11 34.99 20.68
C LEU A 45 -49.35 34.12 20.82
N ALA A 46 -50.35 34.61 21.58
CA ALA A 46 -51.64 33.95 21.72
C ALA A 46 -52.61 34.42 20.64
N ILE A 47 -53.27 33.48 19.97
CA ILE A 47 -54.28 33.70 18.93
C ILE A 47 -55.58 33.05 19.38
N SER A 48 -56.65 33.84 19.48
CA SER A 48 -57.99 33.33 19.75
C SER A 48 -58.73 33.12 18.44
N VAL A 49 -59.00 31.86 18.09
CA VAL A 49 -59.75 31.49 16.88
C VAL A 49 -61.21 31.33 17.25
N LEU A 50 -62.06 32.15 16.65
CA LEU A 50 -63.50 32.11 16.83
C LEU A 50 -64.15 31.01 15.97
N PRO A 51 -65.32 30.49 16.38
CA PRO A 51 -66.14 29.59 15.57
C PRO A 51 -66.36 30.16 14.17
N GLY A 52 -66.22 29.32 13.15
CA GLY A 52 -66.67 29.68 11.81
C GLY A 52 -68.20 29.70 11.78
N GLU A 53 -68.82 30.69 11.12
CA GLU A 53 -70.27 30.69 10.92
C GLU A 53 -70.71 29.42 10.16
N GLU A 54 -71.42 28.52 10.84
CA GLU A 54 -72.15 27.44 10.20
C GLU A 54 -73.34 28.05 9.48
N LYS A 55 -73.21 28.29 8.17
CA LYS A 55 -74.39 28.52 7.32
C LYS A 55 -75.16 27.19 7.25
N GLN A 56 -76.01 26.93 8.24
CA GLN A 56 -76.96 25.83 8.21
C GLN A 56 -77.93 26.05 7.04
N VAL A 57 -77.64 25.44 5.89
CA VAL A 57 -78.64 25.30 4.83
C VAL A 57 -79.58 24.17 5.24
N ARG A 58 -80.57 24.51 6.06
CA ARG A 58 -81.80 23.72 6.25
C ARG A 58 -82.98 24.51 5.68
N ALA A 59 -83.44 24.11 4.51
CA ALA A 59 -84.82 24.27 4.03
C ALA A 59 -84.96 23.36 2.78
N SER A 60 -85.63 22.22 2.91
CA SER A 60 -87.04 22.03 2.53
C SER A 60 -87.18 21.59 1.07
N ALA A 61 -87.70 20.37 0.90
CA ALA A 61 -88.06 19.81 -0.40
C ALA A 61 -89.24 20.57 -1.03
N ALA A 62 -89.05 21.09 -2.25
CA ALA A 62 -90.06 21.22 -3.31
C ALA A 62 -89.38 21.65 -4.63
N PRO A 63 -89.84 21.21 -5.81
CA PRO A 63 -89.13 21.41 -7.07
C PRO A 63 -89.49 22.77 -7.69
N GLY A 64 -88.50 23.60 -8.02
CA GLY A 64 -88.74 24.88 -8.67
C GLY A 64 -87.47 25.49 -9.23
N ARG A 65 -87.47 25.75 -10.54
CA ARG A 65 -86.47 26.48 -11.31
C ARG A 65 -86.15 27.83 -10.65
N GLY A 66 -84.86 28.14 -10.48
CA GLY A 66 -84.40 29.48 -10.11
C GLY A 66 -82.91 29.52 -9.82
N ASN A 67 -82.19 30.32 -10.60
CA ASN A 67 -80.73 30.48 -10.59
C ASN A 67 -80.16 30.75 -9.19
N ALA A 68 -79.32 29.84 -8.69
CA ALA A 68 -78.51 30.06 -7.51
C ALA A 68 -77.10 30.49 -7.94
N VAL A 69 -76.76 31.74 -7.62
CA VAL A 69 -75.41 32.29 -7.66
C VAL A 69 -74.50 31.39 -6.81
N GLU A 70 -73.43 30.86 -7.40
CA GLU A 70 -72.42 30.03 -6.73
C GLU A 70 -71.77 30.81 -5.58
N GLY A 71 -72.26 30.55 -4.36
CA GLY A 71 -71.57 30.94 -3.14
C GLY A 71 -70.30 30.11 -3.01
N SER A 72 -69.15 30.80 -3.04
CA SER A 72 -67.80 30.31 -2.75
C SER A 72 -67.79 29.10 -1.82
N SER A 73 -67.68 27.90 -2.39
CA SER A 73 -67.47 26.67 -1.65
C SER A 73 -66.11 26.77 -0.96
N LYS A 74 -66.06 26.43 0.34
CA LYS A 74 -64.81 26.32 1.10
C LYS A 74 -63.93 25.30 0.38
N GLN A 75 -62.92 25.77 -0.36
CA GLN A 75 -61.96 24.89 -1.02
C GLN A 75 -61.12 24.20 0.06
N ALA A 76 -61.24 22.89 0.15
CA ALA A 76 -60.36 22.07 0.96
C ALA A 76 -58.93 22.22 0.44
N VAL A 77 -58.02 22.70 1.30
CA VAL A 77 -56.61 22.87 0.96
C VAL A 77 -56.04 21.48 0.66
N LYS A 78 -55.58 21.28 -0.58
CA LYS A 78 -54.94 20.05 -1.02
C LYS A 78 -53.43 20.27 -0.98
N GLU A 79 -52.72 19.59 -0.08
CA GLU A 79 -51.25 19.59 -0.06
C GLU A 79 -50.75 19.05 -1.42
N LEU A 80 -50.24 19.94 -2.29
CA LEU A 80 -49.79 19.59 -3.65
C LEU A 80 -48.41 18.91 -3.69
N GLY A 81 -47.74 18.76 -2.54
CA GLY A 81 -46.50 18.00 -2.43
C GLY A 81 -45.53 18.57 -1.39
N ARG A 82 -44.81 17.67 -0.71
CA ARG A 82 -43.69 18.00 0.17
C ARG A 82 -42.40 17.95 -0.65
N ASP A 83 -42.12 19.00 -1.42
CA ASP A 83 -40.93 19.08 -2.29
C ASP A 83 -39.63 19.38 -1.53
N ILE A 84 -39.74 19.71 -0.25
CA ILE A 84 -38.60 20.09 0.59
C ILE A 84 -38.37 18.97 1.60
N LEU A 85 -37.27 18.23 1.44
CA LEU A 85 -36.76 17.32 2.47
C LEU A 85 -36.62 18.12 3.79
N PRO A 86 -37.01 17.55 4.95
CA PRO A 86 -36.90 18.24 6.22
C PRO A 86 -35.45 18.68 6.46
N VAL A 87 -35.27 19.95 6.85
CA VAL A 87 -33.96 20.46 7.25
C VAL A 87 -33.53 19.66 8.48
N HIS A 88 -32.44 18.89 8.34
CA HIS A 88 -31.82 18.18 9.45
C HIS A 88 -31.32 19.21 10.47
N THR A 89 -32.07 19.36 11.56
CA THR A 89 -31.84 20.38 12.61
C THR A 89 -31.02 19.85 13.77
N SER A 90 -30.63 18.57 13.74
CA SER A 90 -29.86 17.94 14.81
C SER A 90 -28.62 17.21 14.26
N ILE A 91 -27.52 17.23 15.01
CA ILE A 91 -26.27 16.51 14.70
C ILE A 91 -26.53 14.99 14.65
N ASN A 92 -27.61 14.53 15.29
CA ASN A 92 -28.00 13.13 15.35
C ASN A 92 -28.55 12.59 14.02
N ASP A 93 -28.99 13.48 13.12
CA ASP A 93 -29.46 13.14 11.76
C ASP A 93 -28.31 12.97 10.76
N LEU A 94 -27.09 13.35 11.13
CA LEU A 94 -25.89 12.86 10.47
C LEU A 94 -25.75 11.40 10.89
N GLY A 95 -26.54 10.52 10.27
CA GLY A 95 -26.35 9.09 10.36
C GLY A 95 -24.85 8.83 10.22
N THR A 96 -24.29 8.06 11.16
CA THR A 96 -22.87 7.70 11.18
C THR A 96 -22.54 6.95 9.89
N GLY A 97 -22.37 7.69 8.81
CA GLY A 97 -22.25 7.19 7.46
C GLY A 97 -20.91 6.55 7.35
N PHE A 98 -20.88 5.22 7.54
CA PHE A 98 -19.71 4.36 7.34
C PHE A 98 -18.38 5.00 7.79
N LEU A 99 -18.40 5.77 8.88
CA LEU A 99 -17.18 6.20 9.54
C LEU A 99 -16.70 4.96 10.26
N VAL A 100 -15.86 4.20 9.56
CA VAL A 100 -14.98 3.16 10.11
C VAL A 100 -14.58 3.59 11.51
N ARG A 101 -15.24 3.00 12.50
CA ARG A 101 -15.09 3.39 13.89
C ARG A 101 -13.62 3.21 14.26
N PRO A 102 -12.89 4.30 14.58
CA PRO A 102 -11.51 4.16 14.99
C PRO A 102 -11.51 3.28 16.24
N GLY A 103 -10.89 2.10 16.17
CA GLY A 103 -10.84 1.14 17.28
C GLY A 103 -11.37 -0.26 16.98
N GLY A 104 -12.03 -0.50 15.85
CA GLY A 104 -12.35 -1.86 15.42
C GLY A 104 -11.09 -2.64 15.00
N LEU A 105 -11.05 -3.95 15.27
CA LEU A 105 -9.94 -4.83 14.85
C LEU A 105 -9.61 -4.69 13.35
N PHE A 106 -10.65 -4.51 12.52
CA PHE A 106 -10.50 -4.30 11.08
C PHE A 106 -9.68 -3.06 10.73
N PHE A 107 -9.85 -1.95 11.46
CA PHE A 107 -9.08 -0.72 11.24
C PHE A 107 -7.59 -0.95 11.50
N TRP A 108 -7.26 -1.64 12.60
CA TRP A 108 -5.87 -1.98 12.93
C TRP A 108 -5.27 -2.94 11.92
N VAL A 109 -6.00 -3.97 11.51
CA VAL A 109 -5.54 -4.93 10.49
C VAL A 109 -5.31 -4.23 9.15
N ALA A 110 -6.25 -3.39 8.68
CA ALA A 110 -6.12 -2.66 7.42
C ALA A 110 -4.94 -1.67 7.44
N THR A 111 -4.70 -1.03 8.59
CA THR A 111 -3.58 -0.08 8.75
C THR A 111 -2.23 -0.80 8.85
N LEU A 112 -2.16 -1.94 9.53
CA LEU A 112 -0.90 -2.67 9.75
C LEU A 112 -0.55 -3.60 8.57
N ALA A 113 -1.52 -4.04 7.78
CA ALA A 113 -1.32 -4.94 6.64
C ALA A 113 -0.24 -4.47 5.64
N PRO A 114 -0.25 -3.23 5.13
CA PRO A 114 0.79 -2.78 4.19
C PRO A 114 2.18 -2.76 4.83
N VAL A 115 2.29 -2.42 6.12
CA VAL A 115 3.56 -2.43 6.85
C VAL A 115 4.08 -3.85 7.00
N LEU A 116 3.21 -4.81 7.33
CA LEU A 116 3.56 -6.22 7.47
C LEU A 116 4.02 -6.81 6.13
N VAL A 117 3.31 -6.53 5.03
CA VAL A 117 3.68 -6.97 3.69
C VAL A 117 5.04 -6.40 3.28
N TYR A 118 5.27 -5.11 3.52
CA TYR A 118 6.58 -4.49 3.26
C TYR A 118 7.70 -5.13 4.08
N ALA A 119 7.49 -5.34 5.39
CA ALA A 119 8.47 -5.98 6.26
C ALA A 119 8.81 -7.42 5.81
N LEU A 120 7.80 -8.21 5.43
CA LEU A 120 7.99 -9.56 4.91
C LEU A 120 8.77 -9.56 3.59
N ALA A 121 8.42 -8.67 2.66
CA ALA A 121 9.14 -8.52 1.40
C ALA A 121 10.59 -8.10 1.62
N PHE A 122 10.83 -7.11 2.48
CA PHE A 122 12.16 -6.64 2.85
C PHE A 122 13.00 -7.75 3.49
N CYS A 123 12.46 -8.46 4.47
CA CYS A 123 13.11 -9.61 5.10
C CYS A 123 13.44 -10.69 4.06
N ARG A 124 12.49 -11.06 3.20
CA ARG A 124 12.71 -12.08 2.17
C ARG A 124 13.82 -11.68 1.20
N ILE A 125 13.86 -10.42 0.75
CA ILE A 125 14.93 -9.91 -0.12
C ILE A 125 16.28 -9.94 0.61
N ARG A 126 16.32 -9.50 1.88
CA ARG A 126 17.53 -9.51 2.71
C ARG A 126 18.07 -10.92 2.92
N PHE A 127 17.20 -11.87 3.22
CA PHE A 127 17.55 -13.28 3.41
C PHE A 127 18.02 -13.93 2.10
N ARG A 128 17.37 -13.64 0.96
CA ARG A 128 17.84 -14.14 -0.35
C ARG A 128 19.22 -13.60 -0.73
N ARG A 129 19.50 -12.32 -0.46
CA ARG A 129 20.84 -11.77 -0.72
C ARG A 129 21.90 -12.42 0.15
N LYS A 130 21.63 -12.62 1.44
CA LYS A 130 22.54 -13.33 2.36
C LYS A 130 22.71 -14.79 1.99
N SER A 131 21.66 -15.48 1.54
CA SER A 131 21.77 -16.88 1.14
C SER A 131 22.55 -17.03 -0.15
N VAL A 132 22.37 -16.17 -1.15
CA VAL A 132 23.14 -16.22 -2.40
C VAL A 132 24.64 -15.95 -2.13
N SER A 133 24.98 -14.96 -1.30
CA SER A 133 26.38 -14.70 -0.95
C SER A 133 27.00 -15.84 -0.13
N MET A 134 26.29 -16.36 0.88
CA MET A 134 26.76 -17.50 1.66
C MET A 134 26.85 -18.79 0.83
N LEU A 135 25.92 -19.03 -0.09
CA LEU A 135 25.95 -20.18 -1.00
C LEU A 135 27.13 -20.07 -1.97
N ALA A 136 27.43 -18.89 -2.50
CA ALA A 136 28.60 -18.66 -3.35
C ALA A 136 29.90 -18.93 -2.57
N GLU A 137 30.04 -18.41 -1.36
CA GLU A 137 31.21 -18.64 -0.51
C GLU A 137 31.38 -20.10 -0.10
N THR A 138 30.28 -20.78 0.25
CA THR A 138 30.32 -22.20 0.67
C THR A 138 30.61 -23.13 -0.50
N ARG A 139 30.01 -22.90 -1.67
CA ARG A 139 30.34 -23.63 -2.92
C ARG A 139 31.80 -23.48 -3.26
N ALA A 140 32.30 -22.25 -3.16
CA ALA A 140 33.66 -21.99 -3.49
C ALA A 140 34.69 -22.58 -2.51
N LYS A 141 34.41 -22.52 -1.20
CA LYS A 141 35.22 -23.23 -0.18
C LYS A 141 35.20 -24.74 -0.40
N LYS A 142 34.06 -25.29 -0.86
CA LYS A 142 33.94 -26.70 -1.22
C LYS A 142 34.80 -27.04 -2.43
N ALA A 143 34.73 -26.25 -3.50
CA ALA A 143 35.53 -26.41 -4.72
C ALA A 143 37.04 -26.35 -4.45
N ALA A 144 37.51 -25.39 -3.65
CA ALA A 144 38.92 -25.29 -3.27
C ALA A 144 39.37 -26.51 -2.42
N ARG A 145 38.50 -27.00 -1.52
CA ARG A 145 38.80 -28.18 -0.69
C ARG A 145 38.82 -29.47 -1.49
N THR A 146 37.90 -29.66 -2.44
CA THR A 146 37.89 -30.83 -3.33
C THR A 146 39.12 -30.83 -4.23
N PHE A 147 39.48 -29.67 -4.79
CA PHE A 147 40.72 -29.52 -5.58
C PHE A 147 41.97 -29.91 -4.79
N VAL A 148 42.16 -29.33 -3.59
CA VAL A 148 43.34 -29.62 -2.75
C VAL A 148 43.39 -31.09 -2.31
N LYS A 149 42.23 -31.71 -2.04
CA LYS A 149 42.16 -33.15 -1.74
C LYS A 149 42.55 -34.01 -2.94
N LYS A 150 42.05 -33.70 -4.14
CA LYS A 150 42.41 -34.42 -5.37
C LYS A 150 43.91 -34.32 -5.66
N CYS A 151 44.51 -33.14 -5.51
CA CYS A 151 45.95 -32.93 -5.72
C CYS A 151 46.83 -33.65 -4.69
N ARG A 152 46.32 -33.93 -3.47
CA ARG A 152 47.05 -34.64 -2.42
C ARG A 152 47.01 -36.16 -2.54
N HIS A 153 45.99 -36.72 -3.18
CA HIS A 153 45.75 -38.17 -3.24
C HIS A 153 45.92 -38.79 -4.62
N GLY A 154 46.01 -37.99 -5.69
CA GLY A 154 46.25 -38.47 -7.06
C GLY A 154 47.71 -38.34 -7.47
N GLU A 155 48.13 -39.15 -8.45
CA GLU A 155 49.38 -38.90 -9.16
C GLU A 155 49.30 -37.55 -9.89
N PRO A 156 50.36 -36.71 -9.87
CA PRO A 156 50.36 -35.35 -10.41
C PRO A 156 50.47 -35.36 -11.93
N LEU A 157 49.55 -36.03 -12.60
CA LEU A 157 49.44 -36.04 -14.04
C LEU A 157 49.00 -34.65 -14.52
N SER A 158 49.70 -34.10 -15.50
CA SER A 158 49.41 -32.76 -16.04
C SER A 158 47.97 -32.63 -16.57
N SER A 159 47.43 -33.68 -17.19
CA SER A 159 46.03 -33.70 -17.67
C SER A 159 44.99 -33.71 -16.54
N HIS A 160 45.23 -34.44 -15.45
CA HIS A 160 44.36 -34.44 -14.27
C HIS A 160 44.36 -33.09 -13.55
N LEU A 161 45.52 -32.43 -13.47
CA LEU A 161 45.65 -31.09 -12.89
C LEU A 161 44.93 -30.02 -13.71
N ALA A 162 45.07 -30.05 -15.04
CA ALA A 162 44.36 -29.12 -15.94
C ALA A 162 42.84 -29.28 -15.85
N ALA A 163 42.35 -30.52 -15.80
CA ALA A 163 40.92 -30.81 -15.60
C ALA A 163 40.42 -30.32 -14.23
N ALA A 164 41.21 -30.56 -13.16
CA ALA A 164 40.85 -30.12 -11.82
C ALA A 164 40.82 -28.59 -11.67
N ILE A 165 41.72 -27.86 -12.35
CA ILE A 165 41.70 -26.39 -12.37
C ILE A 165 40.45 -25.89 -13.07
N SER A 166 40.11 -26.47 -14.23
CA SER A 166 38.90 -26.10 -14.98
C SER A 166 37.64 -26.37 -14.17
N GLU A 167 37.57 -27.50 -13.46
CA GLU A 167 36.48 -27.84 -12.55
C GLU A 167 36.38 -26.84 -11.38
N TYR A 168 37.51 -26.45 -10.78
CA TYR A 168 37.56 -25.43 -9.72
C TYR A 168 37.05 -24.07 -10.21
N LEU A 169 37.51 -23.60 -11.36
CA LEU A 169 37.08 -22.30 -11.92
C LEU A 169 35.60 -22.32 -12.28
N ASN A 170 35.11 -23.40 -12.88
CA ASN A 170 33.69 -23.57 -13.20
C ASN A 170 32.82 -23.59 -11.93
N GLU A 171 33.22 -24.32 -10.89
CA GLU A 171 32.45 -24.41 -9.64
C GLU A 171 32.51 -23.11 -8.80
N ARG A 172 33.67 -22.42 -8.79
CA ARG A 172 33.86 -21.13 -8.10
C ARG A 172 33.08 -19.99 -8.76
N PHE A 173 33.16 -19.90 -10.08
CA PHE A 173 32.62 -18.76 -10.82
C PHE A 173 31.27 -19.03 -11.49
N GLY A 174 30.76 -20.27 -11.43
CA GLY A 174 29.47 -20.65 -12.01
C GLY A 174 29.47 -20.57 -13.53
N LEU A 175 30.60 -20.83 -14.17
CA LEU A 175 30.76 -20.75 -15.62
C LEU A 175 30.13 -21.97 -16.28
N THR A 176 29.40 -21.75 -17.37
CA THR A 176 28.76 -22.81 -18.16
C THR A 176 29.76 -23.43 -19.13
N LEU A 177 30.44 -24.51 -18.71
CA LEU A 177 31.22 -25.48 -19.50
C LEU A 177 31.93 -24.95 -20.77
N GLY A 178 32.61 -23.80 -20.68
CA GLY A 178 33.53 -23.34 -21.70
C GLY A 178 34.95 -23.82 -21.37
N SER A 179 35.70 -24.28 -22.37
CA SER A 179 37.15 -24.42 -22.25
C SER A 179 37.73 -23.05 -21.96
N LEU A 180 38.14 -22.81 -20.72
CA LEU A 180 38.61 -21.51 -20.28
C LEU A 180 40.06 -21.30 -20.74
N THR A 181 40.33 -20.26 -21.51
CA THR A 181 41.71 -19.96 -21.92
C THR A 181 42.51 -19.33 -20.77
N PRO A 182 43.86 -19.41 -20.78
CA PRO A 182 44.68 -18.80 -19.74
C PRO A 182 44.52 -17.29 -19.61
N ASP A 183 44.20 -16.60 -20.71
CA ASP A 183 43.98 -15.16 -20.72
C ASP A 183 42.56 -14.79 -20.22
N GLU A 184 41.54 -15.60 -20.52
CA GLU A 184 40.20 -15.47 -19.91
C GLU A 184 40.25 -15.67 -18.39
N ALA A 185 41.06 -16.63 -17.92
CA ALA A 185 41.27 -16.86 -16.49
C ALA A 185 41.80 -15.60 -15.78
N VAL A 186 42.75 -14.88 -16.40
CA VAL A 186 43.27 -13.61 -15.85
C VAL A 186 42.18 -12.54 -15.80
N ALA A 187 41.40 -12.39 -16.88
CA ALA A 187 40.32 -11.41 -16.92
C ALA A 187 39.29 -11.65 -15.81
N ILE A 188 38.89 -12.90 -15.61
CA ILE A 188 37.95 -13.29 -14.56
C ILE A 188 38.53 -13.05 -13.17
N LEU A 189 39.78 -13.46 -12.91
CA LEU A 189 40.44 -13.24 -11.61
C LEU A 189 40.58 -11.75 -11.27
N ARG A 190 40.96 -10.92 -12.26
CA ARG A 190 41.06 -9.47 -12.09
C ARG A 190 39.73 -8.80 -11.81
N SER A 191 38.66 -9.21 -12.49
CA SER A 191 37.30 -8.68 -12.25
C SER A 191 36.81 -8.94 -10.82
N ARG A 192 37.44 -9.89 -10.11
CA ARG A 192 37.10 -10.31 -8.75
C ARG A 192 38.07 -9.82 -7.68
N GLY A 193 39.00 -8.91 -8.02
CA GLY A 193 39.89 -8.24 -7.06
C GLY A 193 41.22 -8.93 -6.79
N VAL A 194 41.59 -9.97 -7.54
CA VAL A 194 42.90 -10.62 -7.42
C VAL A 194 44.01 -9.70 -7.94
N SER A 195 45.16 -9.72 -7.27
CA SER A 195 46.33 -8.94 -7.65
C SER A 195 46.88 -9.37 -9.02
N LEU A 196 47.49 -8.41 -9.73
CA LEU A 196 48.00 -8.63 -11.08
C LEU A 196 49.14 -9.66 -11.13
N ASP A 197 50.01 -9.66 -10.12
CA ASP A 197 51.11 -10.62 -9.99
C ASP A 197 50.59 -12.05 -9.79
N THR A 198 49.65 -12.25 -8.85
CA THR A 198 49.04 -13.57 -8.59
C THR A 198 48.31 -14.10 -9.82
N ALA A 199 47.57 -13.24 -10.54
CA ALA A 199 46.88 -13.62 -11.76
C ALA A 199 47.84 -14.03 -12.89
N HIS A 200 48.96 -13.32 -13.07
CA HIS A 200 49.97 -13.67 -14.07
C HIS A 200 50.73 -14.96 -13.72
N ARG A 201 51.04 -15.20 -12.44
CA ARG A 201 51.61 -16.48 -11.98
C ARG A 201 50.66 -17.63 -12.26
N PHE A 202 49.37 -17.46 -11.98
CA PHE A 202 48.35 -18.46 -12.30
C PHE A 202 48.28 -18.75 -13.81
N ARG A 203 48.31 -17.71 -14.66
CA ARG A 203 48.37 -17.87 -16.12
C ARG A 203 49.59 -18.66 -16.58
N ALA A 204 50.78 -18.35 -16.05
CA ALA A 204 52.01 -19.04 -16.43
C ALA A 204 51.95 -20.54 -16.11
N VAL A 205 51.35 -20.88 -14.98
CA VAL A 205 51.16 -22.28 -14.56
C VAL A 205 50.11 -23.00 -15.41
N LEU A 206 48.98 -22.35 -15.67
CA LEU A 206 47.92 -22.91 -16.52
C LEU A 206 48.42 -23.14 -17.95
N ARG A 207 49.17 -22.19 -18.51
CA ARG A 207 49.78 -22.32 -19.84
C ARG A 207 50.77 -23.48 -19.92
N LYS A 208 51.63 -23.67 -18.90
CA LYS A 208 52.54 -24.82 -18.83
C LYS A 208 51.80 -26.16 -18.81
N LEU A 209 50.66 -26.22 -18.12
CA LEU A 209 49.83 -27.42 -18.08
C LEU A 209 49.14 -27.68 -19.41
N GLU A 210 48.57 -26.66 -20.05
CA GLU A 210 48.00 -26.79 -21.40
C GLU A 210 49.06 -27.22 -22.40
N ASP A 211 50.22 -26.58 -22.41
CA ASP A 211 51.34 -26.95 -23.29
C ASP A 211 51.71 -28.42 -23.07
N ALA A 212 51.81 -28.90 -21.82
CA ALA A 212 52.11 -30.30 -21.52
C ALA A 212 51.02 -31.26 -22.03
N VAL A 213 49.73 -30.88 -21.93
CA VAL A 213 48.61 -31.70 -22.39
C VAL A 213 48.57 -31.76 -23.92
N TYR A 214 48.69 -30.62 -24.60
CA TYR A 214 48.62 -30.53 -26.06
C TYR A 214 49.88 -31.02 -26.78
N THR A 215 51.04 -31.05 -26.11
CA THR A 215 52.29 -31.59 -26.66
C THR A 215 52.46 -33.10 -26.44
N GLY A 216 51.46 -33.77 -25.88
CA GLY A 216 51.48 -35.23 -25.64
C GLY A 216 52.20 -35.67 -24.36
N LYS A 217 52.68 -34.72 -23.54
CA LYS A 217 53.25 -34.94 -22.20
C LYS A 217 52.20 -34.95 -21.09
N GLY A 218 50.95 -35.20 -21.47
CA GLY A 218 49.78 -35.23 -20.59
C GLY A 218 49.83 -36.29 -19.48
N HIS A 219 50.72 -37.28 -19.63
CA HIS A 219 50.94 -38.40 -18.72
C HIS A 219 52.23 -38.31 -17.87
N GLU A 220 53.03 -37.24 -18.03
CA GLU A 220 54.23 -37.04 -17.20
C GLU A 220 53.86 -36.42 -15.84
N SER A 221 54.55 -36.83 -14.78
CA SER A 221 54.42 -36.25 -13.45
C SER A 221 54.95 -34.82 -13.45
N CYS A 222 54.10 -33.87 -13.09
CA CYS A 222 54.43 -32.46 -13.06
C CYS A 222 54.72 -32.01 -11.62
N ASP A 223 55.95 -31.56 -11.34
CA ASP A 223 56.39 -31.05 -10.03
C ASP A 223 55.64 -29.77 -9.57
N ILE A 224 54.79 -29.22 -10.44
CA ILE A 224 54.08 -27.96 -10.24
C ILE A 224 52.82 -28.13 -9.36
N GLY A 225 52.44 -29.38 -9.01
CA GLY A 225 51.22 -29.68 -8.24
C GLY A 225 51.11 -28.96 -6.89
N GLU A 226 52.21 -28.90 -6.12
CA GLU A 226 52.22 -28.22 -4.81
C GLU A 226 52.18 -26.68 -4.93
N ASP A 227 52.78 -26.13 -5.98
CA ASP A 227 52.77 -24.70 -6.27
C ASP A 227 51.37 -24.23 -6.70
N ILE A 228 50.65 -25.04 -7.47
CA ILE A 228 49.25 -24.76 -7.86
C ILE A 228 48.35 -24.71 -6.63
N ALA A 229 48.48 -25.67 -5.72
CA ALA A 229 47.69 -25.70 -4.50
C ALA A 229 47.96 -24.47 -3.59
N ARG A 230 49.20 -23.96 -3.58
CA ARG A 230 49.55 -22.71 -2.89
C ARG A 230 48.95 -21.49 -3.59
N LEU A 231 49.03 -21.41 -4.91
CA LEU A 231 48.43 -20.32 -5.69
C LEU A 231 46.91 -20.23 -5.52
N ILE A 232 46.20 -21.35 -5.53
CA ILE A 232 44.74 -21.36 -5.31
C ILE A 232 44.38 -20.88 -3.90
N LYS A 233 45.15 -21.26 -2.87
CA LYS A 233 44.96 -20.72 -1.52
C LYS A 233 45.19 -19.21 -1.46
N GLN A 234 46.15 -18.69 -2.20
CA GLN A 234 46.43 -17.26 -2.28
C GLN A 234 45.30 -16.50 -3.00
N ILE A 235 44.81 -17.02 -4.12
CA ILE A 235 43.65 -16.49 -4.85
C ILE A 235 42.41 -16.43 -3.92
N GLU A 236 42.14 -17.50 -3.18
CA GLU A 236 41.03 -17.55 -2.23
C GLU A 236 41.18 -16.53 -1.07
N LYS A 237 42.41 -16.18 -0.69
CA LYS A 237 42.70 -15.15 0.31
C LYS A 237 42.50 -13.74 -0.25
N GLU A 238 42.85 -13.52 -1.52
CA GLU A 238 42.72 -12.21 -2.17
C GLU A 238 41.28 -11.88 -2.60
N ILE A 239 40.45 -12.89 -2.90
CA ILE A 239 39.02 -12.68 -3.26
C ILE A 239 38.12 -12.50 -2.01
N ARG A 240 38.63 -12.83 -0.81
CA ARG A 240 37.87 -12.72 0.44
C ARG A 240 37.88 -11.30 0.99
#